data_AF-A0A5K7TX82-F1
#
_entry.id   AF-A0A5K7TX82-F1
#
_cell.length_a   1.000
_cell.length_b   1.000
_cell.length_c   1.000
_cell.angle_alpha   90.00
_cell.angle_beta   90.00
_cell.angle_gamma   90.00
#
_symmetry.space_group_name_H-M   'P 1'
#
loop_
_entity.id
_entity.type
_entity.pdbx_description
1 polymer ?
#
loop_
_entity_poly.entity_id
_entity_poly.type
_entity_poly.pdbx_seq_one_letter_code
_entity_poly.pdbx_strand_id
1 'polypeptide(L)'
;MTTQIDELRALAARAENRRTETGIPRVAMVQGKIPEHMLAAVYDPMINLILQGSKSMTVGGRTLHYDPATYFVMSIDLPAVGTVHAAESGAPYHDPGP
;
A
#
# COMPACT_ATOMS: atom_id res chain seq x y z
N MET A 1 -20.54 3.56 -4.38
CA MET A 1 -19.10 3.39 -4.71
C MET A 1 -18.22 3.36 -3.46
N THR A 2 -18.52 4.15 -2.42
CA THR A 2 -17.87 4.10 -1.10
C THR A 2 -18.00 2.76 -0.37
N THR A 3 -19.15 2.08 -0.51
CA THR A 3 -19.44 0.81 0.18
C THR A 3 -18.38 -0.28 -0.04
N GLN A 4 -17.82 -0.39 -1.25
CA GLN A 4 -16.82 -1.43 -1.57
C GLN A 4 -15.44 -1.13 -0.96
N ILE A 5 -15.03 0.15 -0.94
CA ILE A 5 -13.79 0.58 -0.26
C ILE A 5 -13.91 0.34 1.25
N ASP A 6 -15.08 0.60 1.83
CA ASP A 6 -15.30 0.39 3.27
C ASP A 6 -15.30 -1.11 3.63
N GLU A 7 -15.83 -1.97 2.76
CA GLU A 7 -15.71 -3.43 2.90
C GLU A 7 -14.25 -3.90 2.82
N LEU A 8 -13.49 -3.41 1.85
CA LEU A 8 -12.06 -3.72 1.73
C LEU A 8 -11.26 -3.26 2.96
N ARG A 9 -11.57 -2.09 3.52
CA ARG A 9 -10.98 -1.62 4.79
C ARG A 9 -11.28 -2.58 5.93
N ALA A 10 -12.53 -3.00 6.07
CA ALA A 10 -12.92 -3.96 7.11
C ALA A 10 -12.19 -5.30 6.95
N LEU A 11 -12.00 -5.78 5.71
CA LEU A 11 -11.23 -6.98 5.43
C LEU A 11 -9.73 -6.82 5.72
N ALA A 12 -9.15 -5.66 5.40
CA ALA A 12 -7.74 -5.35 5.61
C ALA A 12 -7.40 -5.02 7.07
N ALA A 13 -8.40 -4.73 7.92
CA ALA A 13 -8.22 -4.46 9.35
C ALA A 13 -7.68 -5.64 10.17
N ARG A 14 -7.67 -6.85 9.60
CA ARG A 14 -7.07 -8.06 10.18
C ARG A 14 -5.62 -8.30 9.73
N ALA A 15 -5.08 -7.43 8.89
CA ALA A 15 -3.72 -7.58 8.39
C ALA A 15 -2.69 -7.18 9.46
N GLU A 16 -1.49 -7.72 9.34
CA GLU A 16 -0.37 -7.37 10.20
C GLU A 16 0.45 -6.21 9.58
N ASN A 17 1.44 -5.70 10.32
CA ASN A 17 2.44 -4.74 9.84
C ASN A 17 3.47 -5.31 8.85
N ARG A 18 3.15 -6.46 8.27
CA ARG A 18 3.88 -7.20 7.28
C ARG A 18 2.91 -7.79 6.27
N ARG A 19 3.45 -8.31 5.18
CA ARG A 19 2.68 -9.05 4.17
C ARG A 19 1.81 -10.12 4.83
N THR A 20 0.51 -9.95 4.72
CA THR A 20 -0.51 -10.88 5.19
C THR A 20 -1.16 -11.51 3.95
N GLU A 21 -0.92 -12.79 3.73
CA GLU A 21 -1.53 -13.51 2.61
C GLU A 21 -3.05 -13.53 2.72
N THR A 22 -3.73 -13.51 1.58
CA THR A 22 -5.16 -13.77 1.51
C THR A 22 -5.44 -15.15 0.93
N GLY A 23 -6.70 -15.58 0.94
CA GLY A 23 -7.12 -16.77 0.18
C GLY A 23 -7.12 -16.57 -1.34
N ILE A 24 -6.78 -15.38 -1.82
CA ILE A 24 -6.73 -15.02 -3.25
C ILE A 24 -5.26 -15.02 -3.70
N PRO A 25 -4.88 -15.83 -4.70
CA PRO A 25 -3.52 -15.85 -5.20
C PRO A 25 -3.05 -14.46 -5.63
N ARG A 26 -1.82 -14.10 -5.21
CA ARG A 26 -1.15 -12.82 -5.56
C ARG A 26 -1.85 -11.57 -5.00
N VAL A 27 -2.68 -11.74 -3.98
CA VAL A 27 -3.25 -10.63 -3.22
C VAL A 27 -2.82 -10.79 -1.78
N ALA A 28 -2.00 -9.85 -1.31
CA ALA A 28 -1.66 -9.71 0.08
C ALA A 28 -2.36 -8.49 0.68
N MET A 29 -2.27 -8.32 1.99
CA MET A 29 -2.68 -7.12 2.72
C MET A 29 -1.58 -6.73 3.71
N VAL A 30 -1.41 -5.44 3.94
CA VAL A 30 -0.48 -4.89 4.92
C VAL A 30 -1.17 -3.76 5.66
N GLN A 31 -0.98 -3.72 6.98
CA GLN A 31 -1.56 -2.71 7.85
C GLN A 31 -0.51 -2.05 8.75
N GLY A 32 -0.45 -0.72 8.76
CA GLY A 32 0.29 0.04 9.78
C GLY A 32 1.60 0.65 9.28
N LYS A 33 2.46 1.03 10.24
CA LYS A 33 3.70 1.78 9.95
C LYS A 33 4.77 0.82 9.43
N ILE A 34 4.96 0.81 8.12
CA ILE A 34 6.09 0.11 7.50
C ILE A 34 7.34 0.98 7.69
N PRO A 35 8.43 0.45 8.26
CA PRO A 35 9.69 1.19 8.36
C PRO A 35 10.16 1.64 6.97
N GLU A 36 10.57 2.90 6.85
CA GLU A 36 10.99 3.49 5.56
C GLU A 36 12.14 2.71 4.90
N HIS A 37 13.04 2.12 5.69
CA HIS A 37 14.14 1.29 5.18
C HIS A 37 13.67 -0.02 4.51
N MET A 38 12.46 -0.52 4.82
CA MET A 38 11.89 -1.68 4.14
C MET A 38 11.18 -1.32 2.82
N LEU A 39 11.02 -0.02 2.54
CA LEU A 39 10.37 0.49 1.34
C LEU A 39 11.38 0.96 0.28
N ALA A 40 12.68 0.75 0.51
CA ALA A 40 13.74 0.99 -0.46
C ALA A 40 14.15 -0.34 -1.09
N ALA A 41 13.53 -0.69 -2.21
CA ALA A 41 13.75 -1.98 -2.89
C ALA A 41 13.51 -1.87 -4.40
N VAL A 42 13.91 -2.92 -5.12
CA VAL A 42 13.38 -3.18 -6.46
C VAL A 42 12.04 -3.88 -6.28
N TYR A 43 10.96 -3.24 -6.73
CA TYR A 43 9.62 -3.78 -6.64
C TYR A 43 9.30 -4.61 -7.88
N ASP A 44 8.78 -5.82 -7.67
CA ASP A 44 8.21 -6.65 -8.73
C ASP A 44 6.95 -5.98 -9.34
N PRO A 45 6.56 -6.33 -10.58
CA PRO A 45 5.35 -5.81 -11.20
C PRO A 45 4.09 -6.12 -10.39
N MET A 46 3.38 -5.07 -9.99
CA MET A 46 2.22 -5.18 -9.08
C MET A 46 1.26 -3.99 -9.20
N ILE A 47 0.07 -4.16 -8.62
CA ILE A 47 -0.92 -3.10 -8.43
C ILE A 47 -1.13 -2.94 -6.93
N ASN A 48 -0.99 -1.71 -6.44
CA ASN A 48 -1.24 -1.35 -5.03
C ASN A 48 -2.49 -0.47 -4.97
N LEU A 49 -3.38 -0.71 -4.01
CA LEU A 49 -4.59 0.09 -3.77
C LEU A 49 -4.55 0.65 -2.35
N ILE A 50 -4.54 1.98 -2.23
CA ILE A 50 -4.48 2.62 -0.92
C ILE A 50 -5.88 2.66 -0.33
N LEU A 51 -6.17 1.82 0.66
CA LEU A 51 -7.50 1.82 1.29
C LEU A 51 -7.60 2.92 2.35
N GLN A 52 -6.50 3.23 3.03
CA GLN A 52 -6.43 4.24 4.09
C GLN A 52 -5.01 4.77 4.27
N GLY A 53 -4.89 6.02 4.71
CA GLY A 53 -3.62 6.72 4.78
C GLY A 53 -3.16 7.20 3.40
N SER A 54 -1.89 7.54 3.28
CA SER A 54 -1.27 7.89 2.00
C SER A 54 0.08 7.22 1.83
N LYS A 55 0.50 7.05 0.58
CA LYS A 55 1.81 6.50 0.22
C LYS A 55 2.51 7.46 -0.72
N SER A 56 3.77 7.74 -0.45
CA SER A 56 4.64 8.45 -1.37
C SER A 56 5.68 7.48 -1.92
N MET A 57 5.95 7.53 -3.22
CA MET A 57 6.96 6.70 -3.87
C MET A 57 7.90 7.58 -4.68
N THR A 58 9.19 7.44 -4.47
CA THR A 58 10.23 8.13 -5.25
C THR A 58 10.88 7.18 -6.22
N VAL A 59 10.82 7.51 -7.51
CA VAL A 59 11.37 6.72 -8.62
C VAL A 59 12.16 7.65 -9.52
N GLY A 60 13.45 7.35 -9.75
CA GLY A 60 14.28 8.14 -10.65
C GLY A 60 14.30 9.64 -10.33
N GLY A 61 14.23 10.01 -9.05
CA GLY A 61 14.21 11.40 -8.58
C GLY A 61 12.85 12.10 -8.62
N ARG A 62 11.77 11.40 -9.03
CA ARG A 62 10.39 11.92 -9.01
C ARG A 62 9.60 11.27 -7.89
N THR A 63 8.98 12.08 -7.05
CA THR A 63 8.09 11.61 -5.99
C THR A 63 6.63 11.67 -6.45
N LEU A 64 5.91 10.58 -6.26
CA LEU A 64 4.49 10.41 -6.55
C LEU A 64 3.74 10.20 -5.24
N HIS A 65 2.61 10.87 -5.06
CA HIS A 65 1.79 10.78 -3.85
C HIS A 65 0.44 10.12 -4.18
N TYR A 66 0.03 9.19 -3.31
CA TYR A 66 -1.16 8.37 -3.45
C TYR A 66 -2.01 8.48 -2.18
N ASP A 67 -3.20 9.04 -2.33
CA ASP A 67 -4.19 9.23 -1.26
C ASP A 67 -5.17 8.04 -1.17
N PRO A 68 -6.06 7.96 -0.16
CA PRO A 68 -7.05 6.90 -0.09
C PRO A 68 -7.90 6.80 -1.35
N ALA A 69 -8.24 5.57 -1.74
CA ALA A 69 -8.93 5.22 -2.98
C ALA A 69 -8.17 5.57 -4.27
N THR A 70 -6.85 5.80 -4.18
CA THR A 70 -5.96 5.82 -5.34
C THR A 70 -5.18 4.50 -5.45
N TYR A 71 -4.71 4.20 -6.65
CA TYR A 71 -3.92 3.01 -6.93
C TYR A 71 -2.73 3.37 -7.82
N PHE A 72 -1.73 2.50 -7.84
CA PHE A 72 -0.65 2.60 -8.80
C PHE A 72 -0.27 1.24 -9.35
N VAL A 73 0.23 1.26 -10.57
CA VAL A 73 0.63 0.07 -11.33
C VAL A 73 2.12 0.19 -11.65
N MET A 74 2.88 -0.83 -11.28
CA MET A 74 4.26 -1.03 -11.72
C MET A 74 4.24 -2.23 -12.68
N SER A 75 4.60 -2.01 -13.94
CA SER A 75 4.61 -3.05 -14.98
C SER A 75 6.00 -3.66 -15.20
N ILE A 76 7.02 -3.08 -14.59
CA ILE A 76 8.42 -3.50 -14.67
C ILE A 76 9.04 -3.44 -13.27
N ASP A 77 10.17 -4.12 -13.12
CA ASP A 77 10.99 -4.02 -11.92
C ASP A 77 11.46 -2.58 -11.71
N LEU A 78 11.08 -1.99 -10.57
CA LEU A 78 11.30 -0.57 -10.34
C LEU A 78 12.04 -0.33 -9.03
N PRO A 79 13.28 0.20 -9.05
CA PRO A 79 13.92 0.68 -7.84
C PRO A 79 13.19 1.93 -7.36
N ALA A 80 12.60 1.82 -6.17
CA ALA A 80 11.82 2.90 -5.60
C ALA A 80 12.07 3.00 -4.10
N VAL A 81 11.91 4.22 -3.57
CA VAL A 81 11.88 4.48 -2.13
C VAL A 81 10.49 4.95 -1.75
N GLY A 82 9.82 4.18 -0.92
CA GLY A 82 8.49 4.49 -0.42
C GLY A 82 8.47 5.09 0.98
N THR A 83 7.49 5.92 1.26
CA THR A 83 7.07 6.29 2.62
C THR A 83 5.56 6.12 2.74
N VAL A 84 5.10 5.64 3.90
CA VAL A 84 3.67 5.48 4.19
C VAL A 84 3.29 6.41 5.34
N HIS A 85 2.12 7.02 5.21
CA HIS A 85 1.57 7.94 6.20
C HIS A 85 0.20 7.43 6.64
N ALA A 86 -0.05 7.45 7.94
CA ALA A 86 -1.37 7.10 8.49
C ALA A 86 -2.43 8.11 8.02
N ALA A 87 -3.71 7.73 8.09
CA ALA A 87 -4.78 8.67 7.82
C ALA A 87 -4.78 9.81 8.86
N GLU A 88 -5.33 10.97 8.50
CA GLU A 88 -5.46 12.11 9.43
C GLU A 88 -6.24 11.74 10.71
N SER A 89 -7.14 10.76 10.63
CA SER A 89 -7.85 10.18 11.79
C SER A 89 -6.99 9.30 12.70
N GLY A 90 -5.69 9.16 12.41
CA GLY A 90 -4.76 8.27 13.12
C GLY A 90 -4.92 6.79 12.78
N ALA A 91 -5.86 6.45 11.91
CA ALA A 91 -6.12 5.07 11.56
C ALA A 91 -5.05 4.51 10.59
N PRO A 92 -4.78 3.20 10.66
CA PRO A 92 -3.61 2.60 10.02
C PRO A 92 -3.63 2.71 8.50
N TYR A 93 -2.43 2.77 7.92
CA TYR A 93 -2.26 2.63 6.48
C TYR A 93 -2.65 1.22 6.02
N HIS A 94 -3.33 1.08 4.89
CA HIS A 94 -3.80 -0.20 4.34
C HIS A 94 -3.43 -0.32 2.86
N ASP A 95 -2.69 -1.37 2.51
CA ASP A 95 -2.21 -1.63 1.14
C ASP A 95 -2.21 -3.12 0.86
N PRO A 96 -2.70 -3.57 -0.30
CA PRO A 96 -2.35 -4.87 -0.80
C PRO A 96 -0.89 -4.83 -1.24
N GLY A 97 0.01 -5.24 -0.35
CA GLY A 97 1.44 -5.37 -0.67
C GLY A 97 1.69 -6.31 -1.87
N PRO A 98 2.94 -6.37 -2.36
CA PRO A 98 3.36 -7.38 -3.35
C PRO A 98 3.08 -8.77 -2.82
#